data_AF-A0A7K1WT44-F1
#
_entry.id   AF-A0A7K1WT44-F1
#
_cell.length_a   1.000
_cell.length_b   1.000
_cell.length_c   1.000
_cell.angle_alpha   90.00
_cell.angle_beta   90.00
_cell.angle_gamma   90.00
#
_symmetry.space_group_name_H-M   'P 1'
#
loop_
_entity.id
_entity.type
_entity.pdbx_description
1 polymer ?
#
loop_
_entity_poly.entity_id
_entity_poly.type
_entity_poly.pdbx_seq_one_letter_code
_entity_poly.pdbx_strand_id
1 'polypeptide(L)'
;MIELIWGILNVVLFLGLLVFCAKKAAEIRAKVGLSVAILFSFFALSFITRPSNEEKDKKFEFENRETEKQSSNRNTYLSKITLEDDLCTKFQLNIICDGENPRSALIQRTGFIGGTEWSTLYININKTEREKTFEYQIGGTRKWKILGVEIYSEYKEFSGMNEFKPVSSVL
;
A
#
# COMPACT_ATOMS: atom_id res chain seq x y z
N MET A 1 9.93 -8.22 9.77
CA MET A 1 11.23 -8.77 9.31
C MET A 1 11.20 -9.46 7.94
N ILE A 2 10.23 -10.35 7.65
CA ILE A 2 10.17 -11.10 6.39
C ILE A 2 10.11 -10.19 5.14
N GLU A 3 9.44 -9.04 5.23
CA GLU A 3 9.35 -8.06 4.13
C GLU A 3 10.72 -7.50 3.73
N LEU A 4 11.63 -7.31 4.70
CA LEU A 4 12.98 -6.83 4.45
C LEU A 4 13.80 -7.90 3.72
N ILE A 5 13.75 -9.16 4.18
CA ILE A 5 14.41 -10.29 3.50
C ILE A 5 13.91 -10.40 2.05
N TRP A 6 12.59 -10.28 1.85
CA TRP A 6 11.97 -10.34 0.54
C TRP A 6 12.41 -9.20 -0.39
N GLY A 7 12.59 -8.00 0.15
CA GLY A 7 13.12 -6.88 -0.62
C GLY A 7 14.59 -7.01 -0.96
N ILE A 8 15.41 -7.52 -0.03
CA ILE A 8 16.82 -7.82 -0.32
C ILE A 8 16.90 -8.85 -1.46
N LEU A 9 16.08 -9.90 -1.41
CA LEU A 9 16.00 -10.89 -2.49
C LEU A 9 15.63 -10.24 -3.83
N ASN A 10 14.62 -9.37 -3.86
CA ASN A 10 14.23 -8.63 -5.07
C ASN A 10 15.38 -7.76 -5.61
N VAL A 11 16.12 -7.06 -4.75
CA VAL A 11 17.27 -6.22 -5.15
C VAL A 11 18.39 -7.08 -5.74
N VAL A 12 18.74 -8.20 -5.09
CA VAL A 12 19.78 -9.12 -5.58
C VAL A 12 19.40 -9.70 -6.95
N LEU A 13 18.16 -10.15 -7.11
CA LEU A 13 17.66 -10.65 -8.39
C LEU A 13 17.67 -9.58 -9.47
N PHE A 14 17.28 -8.35 -9.14
CA PHE A 14 17.29 -7.24 -10.07
C PHE A 14 18.70 -6.87 -10.53
N LEU A 15 19.66 -6.75 -9.60
CA LEU A 15 21.06 -6.50 -9.93
C LEU A 15 21.67 -7.65 -10.75
N GLY A 16 21.35 -8.90 -10.38
CA GLY A 16 21.76 -10.09 -11.14
C GLY A 16 21.25 -10.05 -12.57
N LEU A 17 19.98 -9.68 -12.77
CA LEU A 17 19.37 -9.53 -14.09
C LEU A 17 20.05 -8.41 -14.91
N LEU A 18 20.35 -7.26 -14.29
CA LEU A 18 21.05 -6.16 -14.97
C LEU A 18 22.45 -6.59 -15.46
N VAL A 19 23.23 -7.26 -14.61
CA VAL A 19 24.56 -7.76 -14.97
C VAL A 19 24.46 -8.81 -16.08
N PHE A 20 23.48 -9.71 -16.01
CA PHE A 20 23.24 -10.71 -17.03
C PHE A 20 22.88 -10.08 -18.38
N CYS A 21 21.94 -9.13 -18.39
CA CYS A 21 21.53 -8.40 -19.59
C CYS A 21 22.70 -7.62 -20.21
N ALA A 22 23.51 -6.93 -19.40
CA ALA A 22 24.67 -6.20 -19.89
C ALA A 22 25.72 -7.13 -20.53
N LYS A 23 26.03 -8.26 -19.88
CA LYS A 23 26.94 -9.27 -20.43
C LYS A 23 26.42 -9.83 -21.75
N LYS A 24 25.13 -10.16 -21.83
CA LYS A 24 24.52 -10.69 -23.05
C LYS A 24 24.43 -9.66 -24.16
N ALA A 25 24.10 -8.40 -23.86
CA ALA A 25 24.13 -7.32 -24.85
C ALA A 25 25.54 -7.10 -25.41
N ALA A 26 26.58 -7.16 -24.57
CA ALA A 26 27.96 -7.05 -25.02
C ALA A 26 28.38 -8.23 -25.91
N GLU A 27 27.99 -9.45 -25.54
CA GLU A 27 28.24 -10.66 -26.33
C GLU A 27 27.54 -10.61 -27.71
N ILE A 28 26.27 -10.19 -27.74
CA ILE A 28 25.49 -10.02 -28.98
C ILE A 28 26.14 -8.95 -29.86
N ARG A 29 26.56 -7.82 -29.29
CA ARG A 29 27.25 -6.76 -30.01
C ARG A 29 28.54 -7.28 -30.66
N ALA A 30 29.31 -8.10 -29.95
CA ALA A 30 30.57 -8.64 -30.44
C ALA A 30 30.39 -9.71 -31.54
N LYS A 31 29.36 -10.55 -31.44
CA LYS A 31 29.16 -11.69 -32.36
C LYS A 31 28.24 -11.40 -33.55
N VAL A 32 27.18 -10.62 -33.33
CA VAL A 32 26.09 -10.41 -34.30
C VAL A 32 26.08 -8.98 -34.83
N GLY A 33 26.45 -8.01 -34.00
CA GLY A 33 26.57 -6.60 -34.37
C GLY A 33 25.64 -5.68 -33.57
N LEU A 34 25.85 -4.38 -33.74
CA LEU A 34 25.21 -3.33 -32.92
C LEU A 34 23.68 -3.30 -33.07
N SER A 35 23.16 -3.49 -34.29
CA SER A 35 21.71 -3.39 -34.57
C SER A 35 20.89 -4.43 -33.78
N VAL A 36 21.39 -5.66 -33.67
CA VAL A 36 20.72 -6.73 -32.91
C VAL A 36 20.82 -6.49 -31.40
N ALA A 37 21.93 -5.93 -30.92
CA ALA A 37 22.07 -5.54 -29.52
C ALA A 37 21.08 -4.42 -29.12
N ILE A 38 20.81 -3.48 -30.03
CA ILE A 38 19.81 -2.43 -29.84
C ILE A 38 18.40 -3.04 -29.77
N LEU A 39 18.04 -3.92 -30.72
CA LEU A 39 16.75 -4.62 -30.70
C LEU A 39 16.55 -5.43 -29.41
N PHE A 40 17.59 -6.13 -28.94
CA PHE A 40 17.55 -6.86 -27.67
C PHE A 40 17.30 -5.94 -26.48
N SER A 41 17.90 -4.75 -26.46
CA SER A 41 17.67 -3.75 -25.42
C SER A 41 16.20 -3.29 -25.40
N PHE A 42 15.62 -3.00 -26.57
CA PHE A 42 14.20 -2.64 -26.68
C PHE A 42 13.27 -3.79 -26.25
N PHE A 43 13.61 -5.03 -26.60
CA PHE A 43 12.88 -6.20 -26.15
C PHE A 43 12.94 -6.35 -24.62
N ALA A 44 14.12 -6.19 -24.02
CA ALA A 44 14.28 -6.24 -22.56
C ALA A 44 13.51 -5.11 -21.85
N LEU A 45 13.50 -3.90 -22.41
CA LEU A 45 12.72 -2.77 -21.90
C LEU A 45 11.20 -3.00 -22.00
N SER A 46 10.74 -3.85 -22.94
CA SER A 46 9.31 -4.15 -23.11
C SER A 46 8.71 -4.88 -21.90
N PHE A 47 9.54 -5.50 -21.06
CA PHE A 47 9.11 -6.13 -19.81
C PHE A 47 8.94 -5.15 -18.64
N ILE A 48 9.20 -3.84 -18.84
CA ILE A 48 8.85 -2.83 -17.84
C ILE A 48 7.32 -2.77 -17.74
N THR A 49 6.76 -3.47 -16.75
CA THR A 49 5.33 -3.41 -16.44
C THR A 49 4.94 -1.98 -16.06
N ARG A 50 3.97 -1.42 -16.79
CA ARG A 50 3.31 -0.19 -16.36
C ARG A 50 2.58 -0.46 -15.03
N PRO A 51 2.67 0.45 -14.05
CA PRO A 51 1.84 0.33 -12.87
C PRO A 51 0.37 0.34 -13.31
N SER A 52 -0.41 -0.67 -12.87
CA SER A 52 -1.86 -0.68 -13.03
C SER A 52 -2.44 0.56 -12.36
N ASN A 53 -3.37 1.23 -13.03
CA ASN A 53 -4.14 2.37 -12.52
C ASN A 53 -5.24 1.94 -11.54
N GLU A 54 -5.29 0.67 -11.12
CA GLU A 54 -6.15 0.25 -10.03
C GLU A 54 -5.87 1.12 -8.80
N GLU A 55 -6.88 1.83 -8.32
CA GLU A 55 -6.82 2.70 -7.14
C GLU A 55 -6.37 1.86 -5.94
N LYS A 56 -5.06 1.93 -5.66
CA LYS A 56 -4.37 1.05 -4.70
C LYS A 56 -4.78 1.30 -3.25
N ASP A 57 -5.22 2.52 -2.99
CA ASP A 57 -5.70 2.98 -1.70
C ASP A 57 -7.13 3.47 -1.87
N LYS A 58 -8.10 2.55 -1.86
CA LYS A 58 -9.50 2.94 -1.79
C LYS A 58 -9.71 3.72 -0.49
N LYS A 59 -9.93 5.02 -0.62
CA LYS A 59 -10.55 5.80 0.44
C LYS A 59 -11.95 5.25 0.59
N PHE A 60 -12.21 4.53 1.69
CA PHE A 60 -13.56 4.05 1.96
C PHE A 60 -14.34 5.25 2.50
N GLU A 61 -15.18 5.80 1.65
CA GLU A 61 -16.24 6.70 2.07
C GLU A 61 -17.38 5.83 2.60
N PHE A 62 -17.78 6.05 3.85
CA PHE A 62 -18.85 5.27 4.45
C PHE A 62 -20.18 5.69 3.82
N GLU A 63 -20.60 4.95 2.80
CA GLU A 63 -21.85 5.16 2.07
C GLU A 63 -23.03 4.63 2.89
N ASN A 64 -23.34 5.29 4.01
CA ASN A 64 -24.66 5.29 4.63
C ASN A 64 -24.69 6.21 5.85
N ARG A 65 -25.22 7.42 5.64
CA ARG A 65 -26.08 8.15 6.57
C ARG A 65 -26.66 9.30 5.76
N GLU A 66 -27.98 9.33 5.73
CA GLU A 66 -28.87 10.30 5.07
C GLU A 66 -28.17 11.57 4.59
N THR A 67 -28.29 11.84 3.28
CA THR A 67 -28.03 13.14 2.67
C THR A 67 -28.94 14.22 3.26
N GLU A 68 -28.77 14.56 4.53
CA GLU A 68 -29.01 15.93 4.93
C GLU A 68 -27.80 16.73 4.47
N LYS A 69 -28.06 17.70 3.59
CA LYS A 69 -27.15 18.80 3.28
C LYS A 69 -26.90 19.60 4.56
N GLN A 70 -26.17 19.05 5.52
CA GLN A 70 -25.74 19.80 6.69
C GLN A 70 -24.48 20.55 6.31
N SER A 71 -24.62 21.87 6.38
CA SER A 71 -23.59 22.87 6.12
C SER A 71 -22.28 22.49 6.79
N SER A 72 -21.21 22.65 6.00
CA SER A 72 -19.80 22.53 6.38
C SER A 72 -19.45 23.52 7.52
N ASN A 73 -19.86 23.20 8.73
CA ASN A 73 -19.53 23.98 9.93
C ASN A 73 -19.25 23.10 11.16
N ARG A 74 -19.00 21.81 10.95
CA ARG A 74 -18.58 20.87 12.01
C ARG A 74 -17.07 20.72 11.97
N ASN A 75 -16.46 20.70 13.16
CA ASN A 75 -15.03 20.48 13.30
C ASN A 75 -14.67 19.12 12.70
N THR A 76 -13.74 19.12 11.75
CA THR A 76 -13.19 17.88 11.18
C THR A 76 -12.12 17.33 12.12
N TYR A 77 -12.25 16.07 12.50
CA TYR A 77 -11.29 15.38 13.37
C TYR A 77 -10.50 14.34 12.59
N LEU A 78 -9.20 14.23 12.86
CA LEU A 78 -8.33 13.19 12.29
C LEU A 78 -7.84 12.30 13.43
N SER A 79 -8.27 11.05 13.42
CA SER A 79 -7.74 10.02 14.32
C SER A 79 -6.73 9.17 13.57
N LYS A 80 -5.54 9.00 14.16
CA LYS A 80 -4.43 8.22 13.61
C LYS A 80 -4.12 7.05 14.53
N ILE A 81 -4.28 5.84 14.01
CA ILE A 81 -4.05 4.60 14.76
C ILE A 81 -2.90 3.85 14.10
N THR A 82 -1.93 3.41 14.88
CA THR A 82 -0.90 2.49 14.38
C THR A 82 -1.42 1.07 14.50
N LEU A 83 -1.57 0.39 13.37
CA LEU A 83 -2.08 -0.99 13.29
C LEU A 83 -0.95 -2.01 13.44
N GLU A 84 0.21 -1.70 12.83
CA GLU A 84 1.40 -2.53 12.84
C GLU A 84 2.62 -1.63 12.78
N ASP A 85 3.63 -1.97 13.57
CA ASP A 85 4.93 -1.28 13.61
C ASP A 85 6.03 -2.34 13.54
N ASP A 86 6.43 -2.70 12.33
CA ASP A 86 7.55 -3.61 12.07
C ASP A 86 8.81 -2.77 11.80
N LEU A 87 9.98 -3.40 11.83
CA LEU A 87 11.28 -2.70 11.74
C LEU A 87 11.45 -1.80 10.50
N CYS A 88 10.75 -2.10 9.40
CA CYS A 88 10.93 -1.40 8.13
C CYS A 88 9.63 -0.92 7.50
N THR A 89 8.48 -1.30 8.05
CA THR A 89 7.17 -0.95 7.52
C THR A 89 6.19 -0.69 8.65
N LYS A 90 5.37 0.33 8.44
CA LYS A 90 4.37 0.78 9.41
C LYS A 90 3.03 0.88 8.72
N PHE A 91 2.00 0.30 9.34
CA PHE A 91 0.61 0.44 8.90
C PHE A 91 -0.12 1.38 9.84
N GLN A 92 -0.80 2.36 9.25
CA GLN A 92 -1.56 3.38 9.98
C GLN A 92 -2.96 3.47 9.41
N LEU A 93 -3.95 3.52 10.28
CA LEU A 93 -5.32 3.85 9.93
C LEU A 93 -5.54 5.33 10.22
N ASN A 94 -5.94 6.07 9.19
CA ASN A 94 -6.37 7.45 9.31
C ASN A 94 -7.89 7.49 9.14
N ILE A 95 -8.58 8.05 10.12
CA ILE A 95 -10.03 8.23 10.09
C ILE A 95 -10.29 9.72 10.14
N ILE A 96 -11.01 10.20 9.13
CA ILE A 96 -11.54 11.56 9.09
C ILE A 96 -12.97 11.49 9.62
N CYS A 97 -13.24 12.24 10.68
CA CYS A 97 -14.56 12.34 11.30
C CYS A 97 -15.12 13.76 11.12
N ASP A 98 -16.43 13.85 10.97
CA ASP A 98 -17.18 15.09 11.03
C ASP A 98 -18.00 15.11 12.33
N GLY A 99 -17.56 15.90 13.32
CA GLY A 99 -18.08 15.73 14.67
C GLY A 99 -17.69 14.36 15.24
N GLU A 100 -18.68 13.62 15.74
CA GLU A 100 -18.49 12.26 16.24
C GLU A 100 -18.60 11.20 15.14
N ASN A 101 -19.03 11.53 13.91
CA ASN A 101 -19.29 10.55 12.86
C ASN A 101 -18.07 10.33 11.94
N PRO A 102 -17.58 9.09 11.73
CA PRO A 102 -16.53 8.82 10.75
C PRO A 102 -17.07 9.08 9.33
N ARG A 103 -16.38 9.94 8.58
CA ARG A 103 -16.71 10.32 7.20
C ARG A 103 -15.93 9.47 6.20
N SER A 104 -14.67 9.22 6.47
CA SER A 104 -13.84 8.36 5.63
C SER A 104 -12.71 7.73 6.39
N ALA A 105 -12.30 6.54 5.97
CA ALA A 105 -11.14 5.85 6.49
C ALA A 105 -10.16 5.54 5.35
N LEU A 106 -8.87 5.65 5.67
CA LEU A 106 -7.78 5.35 4.77
C LEU A 106 -6.69 4.59 5.54
N ILE A 107 -6.21 3.50 4.96
CA ILE A 107 -5.02 2.82 5.44
C ILE A 107 -3.83 3.39 4.70
N GLN A 108 -2.79 3.73 5.45
CA GLN A 108 -1.51 4.16 4.93
C GLN A 108 -0.44 3.18 5.35
N ARG A 109 0.31 2.69 4.38
CA ARG A 109 1.54 1.94 4.62
C ARG A 109 2.73 2.83 4.31
N THR A 110 3.65 2.97 5.25
CA THR A 110 4.89 3.74 5.08
C THR A 110 6.11 2.87 5.38
N GLY A 111 7.27 3.26 4.85
CA GLY A 111 8.52 2.53 5.01
C GLY A 111 9.01 1.86 3.72
N PHE A 112 9.79 0.79 3.87
CA PHE A 112 10.45 0.09 2.76
C PHE A 112 9.47 -0.82 2.00
N ILE A 113 9.39 -0.62 0.68
CA ILE A 113 8.52 -1.40 -0.21
C ILE A 113 9.41 -2.14 -1.22
N GLY A 114 9.72 -3.40 -0.92
CA GLY A 114 10.63 -4.24 -1.70
C GLY A 114 9.94 -5.45 -2.35
N GLY A 115 8.92 -5.22 -3.17
CA GLY A 115 8.16 -6.31 -3.79
C GLY A 115 7.05 -6.86 -2.91
N THR A 116 6.47 -6.03 -2.04
CA THR A 116 5.22 -6.33 -1.35
C THR A 116 4.22 -5.22 -1.59
N GLU A 117 2.97 -5.56 -1.87
CA GLU A 117 1.89 -4.60 -2.13
C GLU A 117 0.70 -4.93 -1.22
N TRP A 118 0.08 -3.90 -0.65
CA TRP A 118 -1.12 -4.06 0.14
C TRP A 118 -2.33 -3.66 -0.70
N SER A 119 -3.42 -4.43 -0.59
CA SER A 119 -4.70 -4.11 -1.21
C SER A 119 -5.80 -4.26 -0.16
N THR A 120 -6.45 -3.14 0.16
CA THR A 120 -7.53 -3.12 1.15
C THR A 120 -8.82 -3.66 0.53
N LEU A 121 -9.44 -4.63 1.21
CA LEU A 121 -10.73 -5.21 0.79
C LEU A 121 -11.90 -4.49 1.46
N TYR A 122 -11.80 -4.22 2.77
CA TYR A 122 -12.82 -3.49 3.51
C TYR A 122 -12.22 -2.73 4.70
N ILE A 123 -12.95 -1.69 5.12
CA ILE A 123 -12.74 -1.00 6.39
C ILE A 123 -14.11 -0.82 7.03
N ASN A 124 -14.31 -1.42 8.20
CA ASN A 124 -15.52 -1.27 9.01
C ASN A 124 -15.16 -0.49 10.28
N ILE A 125 -15.97 0.52 10.60
CA ILE A 125 -15.84 1.31 11.82
C ILE A 125 -17.21 1.35 12.50
N ASN A 126 -17.31 0.67 13.64
CA ASN A 126 -18.52 0.63 14.44
C ASN A 126 -18.33 1.50 15.68
N LYS A 127 -19.31 2.36 15.96
CA LYS A 127 -19.30 3.15 17.19
C LYS A 127 -19.83 2.31 18.35
N THR A 128 -19.15 2.40 19.48
CA THR A 128 -19.66 1.82 20.73
C THR A 128 -20.48 2.89 21.45
N GLU A 129 -21.73 2.60 21.83
CA GLU A 129 -22.66 3.58 22.40
C GLU A 129 -22.22 4.20 23.73
N ARG A 130 -21.23 3.62 24.42
CA ARG A 130 -20.96 3.93 25.83
C ARG A 130 -19.87 4.95 26.09
N GLU A 131 -18.93 5.16 25.19
CA GLU A 131 -17.80 6.09 25.37
C GLU A 131 -17.37 6.58 23.97
N LYS A 132 -16.57 7.64 23.85
CA LYS A 132 -16.06 8.19 22.56
C LYS A 132 -15.07 7.23 21.86
N THR A 133 -15.42 5.96 21.80
CA THR A 133 -14.64 4.84 21.32
C THR A 133 -15.31 4.28 20.08
N PHE A 134 -14.49 3.68 19.23
CA PHE A 134 -14.93 2.95 18.06
C PHE A 134 -14.15 1.66 17.95
N GLU A 135 -14.85 0.63 17.48
CA GLU A 135 -14.25 -0.61 17.04
C GLU A 135 -13.95 -0.48 15.54
N TYR A 136 -12.76 -0.91 15.14
CA TYR A 136 -12.39 -0.99 13.74
C TYR A 136 -12.07 -2.43 13.37
N GLN A 137 -12.47 -2.82 12.16
CA GLN A 137 -12.11 -4.08 11.52
C GLN A 137 -11.71 -3.82 10.08
N ILE A 138 -10.53 -4.29 9.71
CA ILE A 138 -9.88 -3.97 8.45
C ILE A 138 -9.34 -5.26 7.86
N GLY A 139 -9.87 -5.66 6.70
CA GLY A 139 -9.37 -6.80 5.96
C GLY A 139 -8.70 -6.37 4.66
N GLY A 140 -7.62 -7.05 4.30
CA GLY A 140 -6.95 -6.85 3.02
C GLY A 140 -5.98 -7.97 2.68
N THR A 141 -5.40 -7.86 1.50
CA THR A 141 -4.46 -8.84 0.96
C THR A 141 -3.08 -8.21 0.79
N ARG A 142 -2.07 -8.87 1.38
CA ARG A 142 -0.66 -8.59 1.15
C ARG A 142 -0.16 -9.47 0.00
N LYS A 143 0.17 -8.84 -1.11
CA LYS A 143 0.70 -9.46 -2.32
C LYS A 143 2.22 -9.44 -2.29
N TRP A 144 2.85 -10.56 -2.59
CA TRP A 144 4.29 -10.75 -2.61
C TRP A 144 4.74 -10.94 -4.05
N LYS A 145 5.62 -10.05 -4.50
CA LYS A 145 6.09 -9.97 -5.88
C LYS A 145 7.58 -10.22 -5.97
N ILE A 146 8.00 -10.91 -7.03
CA ILE A 146 9.40 -11.03 -7.46
C ILE A 146 9.52 -10.36 -8.81
N LEU A 147 10.39 -9.35 -8.92
CA LEU A 147 10.62 -8.59 -10.16
C LEU A 147 9.32 -8.05 -10.80
N GLY A 148 8.33 -7.69 -9.98
CA GLY A 148 7.04 -7.16 -10.42
C GLY A 148 5.94 -8.21 -10.67
N VAL A 149 6.28 -9.51 -10.68
CA VAL A 149 5.31 -10.61 -10.84
C VAL A 149 4.81 -11.06 -9.47
N GLU A 150 3.50 -11.13 -9.28
CA GLU A 150 2.87 -11.67 -8.06
C GLU A 150 3.08 -13.18 -7.98
N ILE A 151 3.73 -13.65 -6.91
CA ILE A 151 4.07 -15.07 -6.69
C ILE A 151 3.23 -15.66 -5.56
N TYR A 152 2.88 -14.85 -4.56
CA TYR A 152 2.14 -15.28 -3.39
C TYR A 152 1.26 -14.14 -2.87
N SER A 153 0.13 -14.50 -2.27
CA SER A 153 -0.84 -13.56 -1.70
C SER A 153 -1.33 -14.08 -0.36
N GLU A 154 -1.36 -13.19 0.62
CA GLU A 154 -1.71 -13.50 2.01
C GLU A 154 -2.83 -12.58 2.47
N TYR A 155 -3.90 -13.15 3.03
CA TYR A 155 -4.95 -12.36 3.67
C TYR A 155 -4.51 -11.95 5.08
N LYS A 156 -4.78 -10.70 5.46
CA LYS A 156 -4.51 -10.17 6.78
C LYS A 156 -5.65 -9.29 7.26
N GLU A 157 -5.93 -9.38 8.54
CA GLU A 157 -6.96 -8.60 9.21
C GLU A 157 -6.40 -7.86 10.43
N PHE A 158 -6.84 -6.62 10.61
CA PHE A 158 -6.56 -5.81 11.78
C PHE A 158 -7.88 -5.47 12.46
N SER A 159 -7.98 -5.77 13.76
CA SER A 159 -9.15 -5.43 14.57
C SER A 159 -8.71 -4.82 15.89
N GLY A 160 -9.46 -3.86 16.39
CA GLY A 160 -9.21 -3.28 17.71
C GLY A 160 -10.20 -2.20 18.09
N MET A 161 -9.99 -1.63 19.26
CA MET A 161 -10.78 -0.51 19.78
C MET A 161 -9.87 0.71 19.97
N ASN A 162 -10.35 1.90 19.64
CA ASN A 162 -9.63 3.13 19.90
C ASN A 162 -10.58 4.29 20.23
N GLU A 163 -10.03 5.38 20.72
CA GLU A 163 -10.78 6.59 21.07
C GLU A 163 -10.70 7.63 19.94
N PHE A 164 -11.77 8.40 19.77
CA PHE A 164 -11.75 9.58 18.90
C PHE A 164 -10.91 10.69 19.57
N LYS A 165 -9.67 10.89 19.07
CA LYS A 165 -8.80 11.98 19.55
C LYS A 165 -9.03 13.26 18.75
N PRO A 166 -9.20 14.43 19.39
CA PRO A 166 -9.31 15.70 18.70
C PRO A 166 -7.97 16.15 18.11
N VAL A 167 -7.99 16.84 16.96
CA VAL A 167 -6.78 17.27 16.23
C VAL A 167 -5.88 18.22 17.05
N SER A 168 -6.45 18.90 18.05
CA SER A 168 -5.71 19.83 18.93
C SER A 168 -4.74 19.15 19.91
N SER A 169 -4.71 17.83 20.00
CA SER A 169 -3.79 17.09 20.91
C SER A 169 -2.71 16.27 20.18
N VAL A 170 -2.58 16.44 18.86
CA VAL A 170 -1.61 15.68 18.02
C VAL A 170 -0.42 16.56 17.56
N LEU A 171 -0.39 17.84 17.96
CA LEU A 171 0.74 18.76 17.75
C LEU A 171 1.66 18.80 18.96
#